data_AF-A0A1I0KZ62-F1
#
_entry.id   AF-A0A1I0KZ62-F1
#
_cell.length_a   1.000
_cell.length_b   1.000
_cell.length_c   1.000
_cell.angle_alpha   90.00
_cell.angle_beta   90.00
_cell.angle_gamma   90.00
#
_symmetry.space_group_name_H-M   'P 1'
#
loop_
_entity.id
_entity.type
_entity.pdbx_description
1 polymer ?
#
loop_
_entity_poly.entity_id
_entity_poly.type
_entity_poly.pdbx_seq_one_letter_code
_entity_poly.pdbx_strand_id
1 'polypeptide(L)'
;MAFTIDEAKAREELVRAFKEGDEARARGWVFQLGAGPHPIRSVLESMLEEPLGLVRQAAVFGLETLGGAASARLLEQQLEAEEAREDLDGAAVVEDIVRALGRIEAASARASLVKRLERLVQREPELSDVNALARMLWRKRHPELIPAVRSSLARLSLPAPHGLHGLLVLLEKSPEALREWGLDPAVPAADKSRVLSLLEEELPEAWEAVLPAFLSAAQAWAEPVAPPGGEPAYFCERLLSLVLTHQERLLASAPEGVRSALRALARSLVQGASMGCALRAAAVLKLAGTPEDAALLDAHCPEDATFAQVFRNAARILREKH
;
A
#
# COMPACT_ATOMS: atom_id res chain seq x y z
N MET A 1 -45.72 2.46 0.36
CA MET A 1 -45.85 2.32 1.82
C MET A 1 -44.46 2.03 2.36
N ALA A 2 -43.84 2.98 3.06
CA ALA A 2 -42.54 2.78 3.69
C ALA A 2 -42.74 1.94 4.95
N PHE A 3 -42.08 0.78 5.04
CA PHE A 3 -42.00 0.03 6.29
C PHE A 3 -41.16 0.87 7.26
N THR A 4 -41.80 1.55 8.21
CA THR A 4 -41.11 2.16 9.34
C THR A 4 -40.62 1.04 10.23
N ILE A 5 -39.31 0.82 10.22
CA ILE A 5 -38.65 -0.12 11.14
C ILE A 5 -38.75 0.48 12.55
N ASP A 6 -39.11 -0.35 13.52
CA ASP A 6 -39.11 0.02 14.94
C ASP A 6 -37.67 0.27 15.42
N GLU A 7 -37.41 1.47 15.92
CA GLU A 7 -36.10 1.94 16.36
C GLU A 7 -35.54 1.07 17.50
N ALA A 8 -36.38 0.67 18.46
CA ALA A 8 -35.95 -0.17 19.58
C ALA A 8 -35.46 -1.53 19.09
N LYS A 9 -36.19 -2.12 18.14
CA LYS A 9 -35.80 -3.37 17.49
C LYS A 9 -34.51 -3.21 16.69
N ALA A 10 -34.34 -2.11 15.96
CA ALA A 10 -33.12 -1.84 15.21
C ALA A 10 -31.89 -1.65 16.13
N ARG A 11 -32.05 -1.02 17.30
CA ARG A 11 -30.99 -0.92 18.33
C ARG A 11 -30.60 -2.29 18.85
N GLU A 12 -31.58 -3.12 19.23
CA GLU A 12 -31.33 -4.48 19.73
C GLU A 12 -30.62 -5.35 18.68
N GLU A 13 -31.04 -5.26 17.42
CA GLU A 13 -30.44 -5.99 16.31
C GLU A 13 -29.01 -5.54 15.99
N LEU A 14 -28.73 -4.23 16.08
CA LEU A 14 -27.38 -3.68 15.97
C LEU A 14 -26.47 -4.24 17.07
N VAL A 15 -26.90 -4.16 18.32
CA VAL A 15 -26.13 -4.66 19.48
C VAL A 15 -25.88 -6.16 19.35
N ARG A 16 -26.90 -6.91 18.93
CA ARG A 16 -26.79 -8.35 18.69
C ARG A 16 -25.79 -8.67 17.59
N ALA A 17 -25.89 -8.03 16.43
CA ALA A 17 -24.98 -8.25 15.31
C ALA A 17 -23.53 -7.87 15.67
N PHE A 18 -23.35 -6.77 16.41
CA PHE A 18 -22.05 -6.35 16.93
C PHE A 18 -21.46 -7.41 17.88
N LYS A 19 -22.25 -7.91 18.84
CA LYS A 19 -21.84 -8.96 19.78
C LYS A 19 -21.46 -10.26 19.07
N GLU A 20 -22.16 -10.60 17.99
CA GLU A 20 -21.90 -11.78 17.16
C GLU A 20 -20.65 -11.63 16.28
N GLY A 21 -20.07 -10.42 16.19
CA GLY A 21 -18.94 -10.10 15.31
C GLY A 21 -19.31 -9.99 13.83
N ASP A 22 -20.61 -9.93 13.50
CA ASP A 22 -21.11 -9.77 12.13
C ASP A 22 -21.15 -8.29 11.75
N GLU A 23 -19.97 -7.74 11.42
CA GLU A 23 -19.83 -6.33 11.04
C GLU A 23 -20.71 -5.94 9.84
N ALA A 24 -20.87 -6.84 8.86
CA ALA A 24 -21.65 -6.55 7.65
C ALA A 24 -23.13 -6.35 8.00
N ARG A 25 -23.69 -7.23 8.83
CA ARG A 25 -25.05 -7.10 9.34
C ARG A 25 -25.19 -5.90 10.27
N ALA A 26 -24.23 -5.66 11.16
CA ALA A 26 -24.23 -4.50 12.05
C ALA A 26 -24.26 -3.18 11.26
N ARG A 27 -23.42 -3.02 10.23
CA ARG A 27 -23.45 -1.85 9.32
C ARG A 27 -24.82 -1.70 8.64
N GLY A 28 -25.41 -2.81 8.19
CA GLY A 28 -26.75 -2.83 7.64
C GLY A 28 -27.78 -2.22 8.60
N TRP A 29 -27.72 -2.59 9.88
CA TRP A 29 -28.60 -2.04 10.92
C TRP A 29 -28.32 -0.57 11.25
N VAL A 30 -27.05 -0.13 11.22
CA VAL A 30 -26.70 1.29 11.33
C VAL A 30 -27.49 2.09 10.30
N PHE A 31 -27.42 1.74 9.00
CA PHE A 31 -28.16 2.48 7.98
C PHE A 31 -29.70 2.37 8.12
N GLN A 32 -30.22 1.27 8.66
CA GLN A 32 -31.65 1.11 8.93
C GLN A 32 -32.15 1.98 10.10
N LEU A 33 -31.30 2.29 11.10
CA LEU A 33 -31.63 3.27 12.15
C LEU A 33 -31.94 4.65 11.56
N GLY A 34 -31.29 5.02 10.45
CA GLY A 34 -31.55 6.27 9.73
C GLY A 34 -32.88 6.31 8.96
N ALA A 35 -33.61 5.20 8.85
CA ALA A 35 -34.95 5.15 8.27
C ALA A 35 -36.06 5.42 9.31
N GLY A 36 -35.69 5.55 10.59
CA GLY A 36 -36.60 5.89 11.67
C GLY A 36 -36.99 7.39 11.70
N PRO A 37 -37.84 7.78 12.65
CA PRO A 37 -38.28 9.17 12.80
C PRO A 37 -37.17 10.10 13.32
N HIS A 38 -36.16 9.55 14.01
CA HIS A 38 -35.05 10.31 14.56
C HIS A 38 -33.80 10.25 13.66
N PRO A 39 -32.99 11.33 13.63
CA PRO A 39 -31.71 11.28 12.97
C PRO A 39 -30.83 10.20 13.60
N ILE A 40 -30.29 9.32 12.76
CA ILE A 40 -29.42 8.20 13.14
C ILE A 40 -28.37 8.56 14.22
N ARG A 41 -27.72 9.72 14.11
CA ARG A 41 -26.69 10.16 15.08
C ARG A 41 -27.27 10.39 16.47
N SER A 42 -28.48 10.93 16.58
CA SER A 42 -29.14 11.15 17.86
C SER A 42 -29.46 9.83 18.56
N VAL A 43 -29.85 8.80 17.79
CA VAL A 43 -30.06 7.45 18.33
C VAL A 43 -28.75 6.85 18.84
N LEU A 44 -27.67 6.96 18.07
CA LEU A 44 -26.35 6.48 18.49
C LEU A 44 -25.80 7.24 19.70
N GLU A 45 -26.00 8.56 19.76
CA GLU A 45 -25.65 9.39 20.91
C GLU A 45 -26.38 8.94 22.18
N SER A 46 -27.69 8.66 22.10
CA SER A 46 -28.44 8.11 23.24
C SER A 46 -27.93 6.73 23.69
N MET A 47 -27.40 5.93 22.77
CA MET A 47 -26.81 4.62 23.11
C MET A 47 -25.47 4.76 23.84
N LEU A 48 -24.73 5.85 23.66
CA LEU A 48 -23.50 6.11 24.41
C LEU A 48 -23.75 6.43 25.89
N GLU A 49 -24.94 6.91 26.22
CA GLU A 49 -25.34 7.19 27.60
C GLU A 49 -25.85 5.94 28.36
N GLU A 50 -26.02 4.82 27.67
CA GLU A 50 -26.54 3.58 28.27
C GLU A 50 -25.55 2.97 29.28
N PRO A 51 -26.05 2.35 30.37
CA PRO A 51 -25.19 1.79 31.41
C PRO A 51 -24.41 0.56 30.95
N LEU A 52 -24.90 -0.16 29.94
CA LEU A 52 -24.27 -1.37 29.42
C LEU A 52 -23.15 -1.04 28.43
N GLY A 53 -21.91 -1.42 28.75
CA GLY A 53 -20.76 -1.17 27.87
C GLY A 53 -20.95 -1.68 26.45
N LEU A 54 -21.54 -2.87 26.28
CA LEU A 54 -21.80 -3.46 24.97
C LEU A 54 -22.70 -2.57 24.06
N VAL A 55 -23.65 -1.85 24.66
CA VAL A 55 -24.53 -0.94 23.91
C VAL A 55 -23.74 0.28 23.46
N ARG A 56 -22.85 0.79 24.32
CA ARG A 56 -21.93 1.89 23.98
C ARG A 56 -20.95 1.49 22.89
N GLN A 57 -20.34 0.31 22.98
CA GLN A 57 -19.46 -0.21 21.93
C GLN A 57 -20.17 -0.34 20.57
N ALA A 58 -21.41 -0.83 20.56
CA ALA A 58 -22.22 -0.89 19.34
C ALA A 58 -22.54 0.51 18.78
N ALA A 59 -22.72 1.52 19.65
CA ALA A 59 -22.89 2.90 19.23
C ALA A 59 -21.61 3.51 18.64
N VAL A 60 -20.46 3.24 19.25
CA VAL A 60 -19.14 3.61 18.73
C VAL A 60 -18.92 3.03 17.33
N PHE A 61 -19.23 1.74 17.14
CA PHE A 61 -19.22 1.09 15.83
C PHE A 61 -20.16 1.79 14.82
N GLY A 62 -21.34 2.20 15.26
CA GLY A 62 -22.29 2.96 14.44
C GLY A 62 -21.73 4.32 14.01
N LEU A 63 -21.10 5.06 14.91
CA LEU A 63 -20.48 6.35 14.64
C LEU A 63 -19.26 6.23 13.73
N GLU A 64 -18.44 5.18 13.91
CA GLU A 64 -17.37 4.81 12.99
C GLU A 64 -17.92 4.57 11.58
N THR A 65 -18.99 3.78 11.47
CA THR A 65 -19.64 3.43 10.19
C THR A 65 -20.18 4.66 9.47
N LEU A 66 -20.74 5.62 10.20
CA LEU A 66 -21.18 6.90 9.62
C LEU A 66 -20.01 7.79 9.21
N GLY A 67 -18.94 7.75 10.00
CA GLY A 67 -17.73 8.54 9.81
C GLY A 67 -17.97 10.06 9.81
N GLY A 68 -16.97 10.79 9.32
CA GLY A 68 -16.98 12.24 9.20
C GLY A 68 -16.72 12.99 10.51
N ALA A 69 -16.51 14.31 10.38
CA ALA A 69 -16.08 15.17 11.48
C ALA A 69 -17.09 15.28 12.63
N ALA A 70 -18.38 15.14 12.35
CA ALA A 70 -19.40 15.18 13.40
C ALA A 70 -19.33 13.94 14.31
N SER A 71 -19.18 12.75 13.71
CA SER A 71 -19.04 11.49 14.46
C SER A 71 -17.71 11.46 15.21
N ALA A 72 -16.62 11.96 14.61
CA ALA A 72 -15.33 12.08 15.29
C ALA A 72 -15.40 12.98 16.54
N ARG A 73 -15.98 14.18 16.43
CA ARG A 73 -16.15 15.09 17.58
C ARG A 73 -16.98 14.48 18.70
N LEU A 74 -18.05 13.76 18.37
CA LEU A 74 -18.87 13.09 19.36
C LEU A 74 -18.09 11.98 20.09
N LEU A 75 -17.29 11.20 19.34
CA LEU A 75 -16.42 10.18 19.92
C LEU A 75 -15.29 10.78 20.77
N GLU A 76 -14.72 11.91 20.38
CA GLU A 76 -13.73 12.64 21.21
C GLU A 76 -14.33 13.10 22.54
N GLN A 77 -15.57 13.64 22.52
CA GLN A 77 -16.29 14.01 23.75
C GLN A 77 -16.61 12.79 24.61
N GLN A 78 -17.02 11.68 23.99
CA GLN A 78 -17.31 10.44 24.70
C GLN A 78 -16.05 9.82 25.31
N LEU A 79 -14.89 9.96 24.67
CA LEU A 79 -13.63 9.48 25.20
C LEU A 79 -13.34 10.08 26.59
N GLU A 80 -13.48 11.41 26.72
CA GLU A 80 -13.31 12.11 28.00
C GLU A 80 -14.31 11.61 29.06
N ALA A 81 -15.55 11.31 28.65
CA ALA A 81 -16.59 10.81 29.54
C ALA A 81 -16.35 9.35 30.00
N GLU A 82 -15.89 8.47 29.11
CA GLU A 82 -15.57 7.08 29.45
C GLU A 82 -14.27 6.96 30.25
N GLU A 83 -13.28 7.81 30.01
CA GLU A 83 -12.06 7.86 30.84
C GLU A 83 -12.35 8.31 32.28
N ALA A 84 -13.37 9.16 32.47
CA ALA A 84 -13.85 9.58 33.77
C ALA A 84 -14.82 8.58 34.43
N ARG A 85 -15.37 7.62 33.67
CA ARG A 85 -16.21 6.53 34.20
C ARG A 85 -15.28 5.50 34.84
N GLU A 86 -15.23 5.49 36.16
CA GLU A 86 -14.56 4.45 36.95
C GLU A 86 -15.32 3.10 36.92
N ASP A 87 -15.91 2.72 35.79
CA ASP A 87 -16.66 1.47 35.60
C ASP A 87 -15.81 0.36 34.96
N LEU A 88 -16.25 -0.89 35.10
CA LEU A 88 -15.50 -2.07 34.62
C LEU A 88 -15.48 -2.20 33.09
N ASP A 89 -16.47 -1.61 32.41
CA ASP A 89 -16.64 -1.73 30.96
C ASP A 89 -15.96 -0.59 30.18
N GLY A 90 -15.69 0.55 30.82
CA GLY A 90 -15.20 1.78 30.19
C GLY A 90 -13.89 1.60 29.45
N ALA A 91 -12.97 0.77 29.95
CA ALA A 91 -11.70 0.50 29.27
C ALA A 91 -11.88 -0.14 27.88
N ALA A 92 -12.85 -1.05 27.73
CA ALA A 92 -13.14 -1.67 26.44
C ALA A 92 -13.80 -0.69 25.47
N VAL A 93 -14.69 0.17 25.98
CA VAL A 93 -15.33 1.24 25.18
C VAL A 93 -14.28 2.27 24.73
N VAL A 94 -13.37 2.68 25.60
CA VAL A 94 -12.25 3.59 25.29
C VAL A 94 -11.39 3.03 24.15
N GLU A 95 -11.02 1.75 24.20
CA GLU A 95 -10.25 1.13 23.12
C GLU A 95 -11.00 1.18 21.78
N ASP A 96 -12.30 0.87 21.78
CA ASP A 96 -13.13 0.93 20.59
C ASP A 96 -13.27 2.37 20.07
N ILE A 97 -13.38 3.38 20.95
CA ILE A 97 -13.43 4.80 20.58
C ILE A 97 -12.13 5.21 19.88
N VAL A 98 -10.98 4.92 20.49
CA VAL A 98 -9.67 5.27 19.92
C VAL A 98 -9.48 4.60 18.56
N ARG A 99 -9.87 3.32 18.43
CA ARG A 99 -9.81 2.59 17.16
C ARG A 99 -10.75 3.21 16.12
N ALA A 100 -11.97 3.57 16.49
CA ALA A 100 -12.94 4.22 15.62
C ALA A 100 -12.44 5.57 15.11
N LEU A 101 -11.91 6.42 15.99
CA LEU A 101 -11.33 7.72 15.63
C LEU A 101 -10.21 7.58 14.58
N GLY A 102 -9.28 6.65 14.80
CA GLY A 102 -8.21 6.37 13.83
C GLY A 102 -8.75 5.91 12.47
N ARG A 103 -9.81 5.09 12.44
CA ARG A 103 -10.45 4.65 11.19
C ARG A 103 -11.17 5.79 10.47
N ILE A 104 -11.87 6.66 11.20
CA ILE A 104 -12.56 7.85 10.64
C ILE A 104 -11.54 8.82 10.02
N GLU A 105 -10.43 9.08 10.70
CA GLU A 105 -9.36 9.95 10.19
C GLU A 105 -8.77 9.36 8.89
N ALA A 106 -8.45 8.07 8.90
CA ALA A 106 -7.93 7.38 7.72
C ALA A 106 -8.91 7.43 6.54
N ALA A 107 -10.21 7.22 6.77
CA ALA A 107 -11.24 7.31 5.75
C ALA A 107 -11.38 8.74 5.19
N SER A 108 -11.31 9.75 6.05
CA SER A 108 -11.36 11.16 5.66
C SER A 108 -10.16 11.57 4.79
N ALA A 109 -8.96 11.10 5.14
CA ALA A 109 -7.76 11.30 4.34
C ALA A 109 -7.89 10.65 2.95
N ARG A 110 -8.42 9.42 2.86
CA ARG A 110 -8.69 8.75 1.58
C ARG A 110 -9.70 9.52 0.74
N ALA A 111 -10.81 9.96 1.34
CA ALA A 111 -11.83 10.74 0.64
C ALA A 111 -11.28 12.06 0.07
N SER A 112 -10.37 12.72 0.80
CA SER A 112 -9.66 13.92 0.31
C SER A 112 -8.79 13.61 -0.91
N LEU A 113 -8.07 12.49 -0.90
CA LEU A 113 -7.25 12.05 -2.04
C LEU A 113 -8.11 11.68 -3.26
N VAL A 114 -9.27 11.04 -3.05
CA VAL A 114 -10.24 10.75 -4.13
C VAL A 114 -10.77 12.04 -4.75
N LYS A 115 -11.19 13.03 -3.94
CA LYS A 115 -11.60 14.35 -4.44
C LYS A 115 -10.47 15.07 -5.17
N ARG A 116 -9.22 14.90 -4.76
CA ARG A 116 -8.05 15.43 -5.48
C ARG A 116 -7.88 14.73 -6.83
N LEU A 117 -8.06 13.41 -6.88
CA LEU A 117 -8.02 12.63 -8.12
C LEU A 117 -9.09 13.08 -9.10
N GLU A 118 -10.34 13.23 -8.64
CA GLU A 118 -11.46 13.70 -9.47
C GLU A 118 -11.21 15.10 -10.05
N ARG A 119 -10.68 16.03 -9.25
CA ARG A 119 -10.31 17.38 -9.72
C ARG A 119 -9.16 17.34 -10.71
N LEU A 120 -8.19 16.44 -10.51
CA LEU A 120 -7.02 16.30 -11.38
C LEU A 120 -7.44 15.83 -12.77
N VAL A 121 -8.36 14.87 -12.85
CA VAL A 121 -8.94 14.36 -14.11
C VAL A 121 -9.63 15.48 -14.92
N GLN A 122 -10.18 16.50 -14.27
CA GLN A 122 -10.89 17.60 -14.93
C GLN A 122 -9.97 18.68 -15.54
N ARG A 123 -8.65 18.66 -15.27
CA ARG A 123 -7.75 19.80 -15.53
C ARG A 123 -6.56 19.47 -16.44
N GLU A 124 -6.70 18.49 -17.34
CA GLU A 124 -5.60 18.03 -18.22
C GLU A 124 -4.29 17.82 -17.45
N PRO A 125 -4.22 16.76 -16.63
CA PRO A 125 -3.17 16.65 -15.64
C PRO A 125 -1.82 16.26 -16.22
N GLU A 126 -0.75 16.70 -15.56
CA GLU A 126 0.60 16.23 -15.88
C GLU A 126 0.85 14.81 -15.35
N LEU A 127 1.74 14.08 -16.00
CA LEU A 127 2.13 12.73 -15.60
C LEU A 127 2.76 12.70 -14.18
N SER A 128 3.52 13.74 -13.84
CA SER A 128 4.15 13.95 -12.53
C SER A 128 3.10 13.99 -11.40
N ASP A 129 2.03 14.77 -11.58
CA ASP A 129 0.94 14.91 -10.63
C ASP A 129 0.17 13.61 -10.42
N VAL A 130 -0.11 12.90 -11.51
CA VAL A 130 -0.81 11.61 -11.46
C VAL A 130 0.03 10.55 -10.75
N ASN A 131 1.33 10.52 -11.00
CA ASN A 131 2.25 9.59 -10.34
C ASN A 131 2.40 9.92 -8.84
N ALA A 132 2.53 11.20 -8.48
CA ALA A 132 2.57 11.62 -7.08
C ALA A 132 1.28 11.25 -6.33
N LEU A 133 0.12 11.44 -6.97
CA LEU A 133 -1.16 11.07 -6.38
C LEU A 133 -1.35 9.57 -6.23
N ALA A 134 -0.91 8.77 -7.21
CA ALA A 134 -0.94 7.31 -7.11
C ALA A 134 -0.14 6.80 -5.92
N ARG A 135 1.03 7.40 -5.65
CA ARG A 135 1.86 7.08 -4.47
C ARG A 135 1.18 7.43 -3.15
N MET A 136 0.55 8.61 -3.06
CA MET A 136 -0.22 8.99 -1.87
C MET A 136 -1.41 8.05 -1.62
N LEU A 137 -2.12 7.66 -2.69
CA LEU A 137 -3.21 6.69 -2.61
C LEU A 137 -2.71 5.31 -2.18
N TRP A 138 -1.52 4.88 -2.63
CA TRP A 138 -0.91 3.62 -2.21
C TRP A 138 -0.61 3.56 -0.72
N ARG A 139 -0.05 4.64 -0.14
CA ARG A 139 0.18 4.75 1.32
C ARG A 139 -1.11 4.72 2.14
N LYS A 140 -2.25 5.03 1.52
CA LYS A 140 -3.58 4.99 2.11
C LYS A 140 -4.46 3.94 1.41
N ARG A 141 -3.86 2.87 0.90
CA ARG A 141 -4.54 1.84 0.10
C ARG A 141 -5.73 1.25 0.86
N HIS A 142 -6.82 1.08 0.14
CA HIS A 142 -8.03 0.44 0.63
C HIS A 142 -8.86 -0.06 -0.56
N PRO A 143 -9.59 -1.19 -0.47
CA PRO A 143 -10.41 -1.70 -1.57
C PRO A 143 -11.44 -0.69 -2.11
N GLU A 144 -11.93 0.20 -1.26
CA GLU A 144 -12.85 1.29 -1.64
C GLU A 144 -12.27 2.27 -2.67
N LEU A 145 -10.94 2.29 -2.86
CA LEU A 145 -10.31 3.15 -3.87
C LEU A 145 -10.51 2.61 -5.29
N ILE A 146 -10.77 1.31 -5.47
CA ILE A 146 -10.82 0.65 -6.79
C ILE A 146 -11.85 1.33 -7.73
N PRO A 147 -13.11 1.58 -7.33
CA PRO A 147 -14.09 2.21 -8.21
C PRO A 147 -13.67 3.62 -8.64
N ALA A 148 -13.12 4.41 -7.72
CA ALA A 148 -12.65 5.76 -8.01
C ALA A 148 -11.46 5.75 -8.98
N VAL A 149 -10.48 4.86 -8.77
CA VAL A 149 -9.31 4.72 -9.65
C VAL A 149 -9.73 4.27 -11.05
N ARG A 150 -10.61 3.26 -11.18
CA ARG A 150 -11.15 2.82 -12.47
C ARG A 150 -11.88 3.94 -13.21
N SER A 151 -12.77 4.66 -12.52
CA SER A 151 -13.51 5.78 -13.09
C SER A 151 -12.59 6.90 -13.58
N SER A 152 -11.51 7.18 -12.84
CA SER A 152 -10.53 8.18 -13.25
C SER A 152 -9.69 7.72 -14.44
N LEU A 153 -9.23 6.47 -14.45
CA LEU A 153 -8.50 5.89 -15.60
C LEU A 153 -9.32 5.96 -16.89
N ALA A 154 -10.63 5.68 -16.82
CA ALA A 154 -11.52 5.77 -17.98
C ALA A 154 -11.71 7.20 -18.53
N ARG A 155 -11.41 8.23 -17.73
CA ARG A 155 -11.61 9.65 -18.08
C ARG A 155 -10.30 10.39 -18.37
N LEU A 156 -9.16 9.84 -17.98
CA LEU A 156 -7.86 10.46 -18.21
C LEU A 156 -7.45 10.32 -19.68
N SER A 157 -6.98 11.42 -20.26
CA SER A 157 -6.42 11.47 -21.60
C SER A 157 -4.92 11.18 -21.67
N LEU A 158 -4.30 10.83 -20.54
CA LEU A 158 -2.85 10.59 -20.46
C LEU A 158 -2.44 9.27 -21.13
N PRO A 159 -1.25 9.23 -21.77
CA PRO A 159 -0.73 7.99 -22.35
C PRO A 159 -0.46 6.95 -21.26
N ALA A 160 -0.99 5.74 -21.45
CA ALA A 160 -0.69 4.58 -20.63
C ALA A 160 0.70 3.98 -20.99
N PRO A 161 1.39 3.33 -20.04
CA PRO A 161 1.02 3.14 -18.64
C PRO A 161 1.63 4.20 -17.69
N HIS A 162 0.87 4.55 -16.65
CA HIS A 162 1.27 5.54 -15.62
C HIS A 162 0.91 5.05 -14.20
N GLY A 163 1.21 5.84 -13.17
CA GLY A 163 1.10 5.43 -11.76
C GLY A 163 -0.25 4.85 -11.35
N LEU A 164 -1.37 5.40 -11.84
CA LEU A 164 -2.70 4.84 -11.54
C LEU A 164 -2.94 3.44 -12.13
N HIS A 165 -2.30 3.09 -13.26
CA HIS A 165 -2.37 1.72 -13.79
C HIS A 165 -1.66 0.75 -12.84
N GLY A 166 -0.47 1.11 -12.36
CA GLY A 166 0.24 0.33 -11.33
C GLY A 166 -0.56 0.23 -10.03
N LEU A 167 -1.22 1.32 -9.62
CA LEU A 167 -2.03 1.33 -8.40
C LEU A 167 -3.24 0.39 -8.54
N LEU A 168 -3.92 0.43 -9.69
CA LEU A 168 -5.06 -0.43 -9.93
C LEU A 168 -4.66 -1.91 -9.85
N VAL A 169 -3.55 -2.29 -10.49
CA VAL A 169 -3.00 -3.64 -10.43
C VAL A 169 -2.75 -4.08 -8.98
N LEU A 170 -2.14 -3.22 -8.16
CA LEU A 170 -1.84 -3.52 -6.75
C LEU A 170 -3.09 -3.59 -5.86
N LEU A 171 -4.15 -2.84 -6.19
CA LEU A 171 -5.40 -2.88 -5.42
C LEU A 171 -6.29 -4.08 -5.78
N GLU A 172 -6.24 -4.54 -7.03
CA GLU A 172 -7.13 -5.60 -7.53
C GLU A 172 -6.56 -7.01 -7.36
N LYS A 173 -5.23 -7.16 -7.44
CA LYS A 173 -4.61 -8.48 -7.42
C LYS A 173 -4.27 -8.89 -5.99
N SER A 174 -4.65 -10.12 -5.64
CA SER A 174 -4.05 -10.79 -4.48
C SER A 174 -2.55 -11.00 -4.71
N PRO A 175 -1.76 -11.28 -3.66
CA PRO A 175 -0.33 -11.58 -3.81
C PRO A 175 -0.06 -12.72 -4.82
N GLU A 176 -0.88 -13.77 -4.83
CA GLU A 176 -0.75 -14.91 -5.73
C GLU A 176 -1.02 -14.51 -7.19
N ALA A 177 -2.11 -13.77 -7.41
CA ALA A 177 -2.45 -13.25 -8.73
C ALA A 177 -1.41 -12.23 -9.25
N LEU A 178 -0.80 -11.47 -8.34
CA LEU A 178 0.27 -10.52 -8.67
C LEU A 178 1.58 -11.24 -9.02
N ARG A 179 1.88 -12.36 -8.37
CA ARG A 179 3.00 -13.24 -8.70
C ARG A 179 2.83 -13.83 -10.10
N GLU A 180 1.66 -14.37 -10.42
CA GLU A 180 1.35 -14.89 -11.76
C GLU A 180 1.46 -13.80 -12.83
N TRP A 181 0.89 -12.62 -12.55
CA TRP A 181 1.00 -11.45 -13.43
C TRP A 181 2.46 -10.99 -13.62
N GLY A 182 3.28 -11.07 -12.57
CA GLY A 182 4.72 -10.75 -12.63
C GLY A 182 5.51 -11.72 -13.51
N LEU A 183 5.13 -13.01 -13.54
CA LEU A 183 5.75 -14.04 -14.37
C LEU A 183 5.29 -14.00 -15.83
N ASP A 184 4.11 -13.44 -16.10
CA ASP A 184 3.54 -13.41 -17.45
C ASP A 184 4.44 -12.61 -18.43
N PRO A 185 4.99 -13.24 -19.48
CA PRO A 185 5.81 -12.56 -20.48
C PRO A 185 5.01 -11.65 -21.41
N ALA A 186 3.68 -11.80 -21.49
CA ALA A 186 2.82 -10.94 -22.28
C ALA A 186 2.65 -9.54 -21.65
N VAL A 187 2.91 -9.41 -20.34
CA VAL A 187 2.84 -8.14 -19.62
C VAL A 187 4.10 -7.30 -19.89
N PRO A 188 3.97 -6.09 -20.46
CA PRO A 188 5.12 -5.23 -20.76
C PRO A 188 5.93 -4.80 -19.53
N ALA A 189 7.23 -4.58 -19.72
CA ALA A 189 8.13 -4.05 -18.70
C ALA A 189 7.67 -2.68 -18.16
N ALA A 190 7.05 -1.85 -18.99
CA ALA A 190 6.51 -0.55 -18.61
C ALA A 190 5.44 -0.68 -17.51
N ASP A 191 4.50 -1.62 -17.66
CA ASP A 191 3.45 -1.87 -16.67
C ASP A 191 4.04 -2.39 -15.35
N LYS A 192 4.95 -3.37 -15.42
CA LYS A 192 5.62 -3.91 -14.22
C LYS A 192 6.42 -2.83 -13.51
N SER A 193 7.02 -1.89 -14.25
CA SER A 193 7.76 -0.76 -13.68
C SER A 193 6.87 0.22 -12.91
N ARG A 194 5.61 0.42 -13.33
CA ARG A 194 4.65 1.27 -12.60
C ARG A 194 4.27 0.66 -11.24
N VAL A 195 4.13 -0.66 -11.19
CA VAL A 195 3.92 -1.40 -9.94
C VAL A 195 5.11 -1.24 -9.00
N LEU A 196 6.34 -1.49 -9.49
CA LEU A 196 7.56 -1.33 -8.69
C LEU A 196 7.73 0.09 -8.14
N SER A 197 7.41 1.10 -8.95
CA SER A 197 7.51 2.51 -8.55
C SER A 197 6.59 2.89 -7.38
N LEU A 198 5.48 2.16 -7.18
CA LEU A 198 4.59 2.38 -6.03
C LEU A 198 5.07 1.61 -4.80
N LEU A 199 5.57 0.40 -5.00
CA LEU A 199 6.12 -0.44 -3.93
C LEU A 199 7.38 0.17 -3.30
N GLU A 200 8.11 1.01 -4.04
CA GLU A 200 9.23 1.79 -3.48
C GLU A 200 8.77 2.68 -2.32
N GLU A 201 7.55 3.22 -2.38
CA GLU A 201 7.01 4.10 -1.34
C GLU A 201 6.60 3.36 -0.07
N GLU A 202 6.01 2.17 -0.23
CA GLU A 202 5.63 1.31 0.89
C GLU A 202 5.53 -0.14 0.42
N LEU A 203 6.16 -1.05 1.16
CA LEU A 203 6.25 -2.46 0.82
C LEU A 203 5.37 -3.32 1.75
N PRO A 204 4.25 -3.89 1.27
CA PRO A 204 3.46 -4.83 2.07
C PRO A 204 4.25 -6.10 2.39
N GLU A 205 3.98 -6.73 3.53
CA GLU A 205 4.62 -8.00 3.93
C GLU A 205 4.47 -9.10 2.88
N ALA A 206 3.28 -9.21 2.29
CA ALA A 206 2.99 -10.21 1.27
C ALA A 206 3.87 -10.09 0.00
N TRP A 207 4.57 -8.96 -0.20
CA TRP A 207 5.44 -8.78 -1.36
C TRP A 207 6.66 -9.71 -1.37
N GLU A 208 7.12 -10.17 -0.22
CA GLU A 208 8.28 -11.06 -0.14
C GLU A 208 8.09 -12.35 -0.95
N ALA A 209 6.86 -12.87 -0.98
CA ALA A 209 6.48 -14.04 -1.80
C ALA A 209 6.35 -13.73 -3.30
N VAL A 210 6.18 -12.45 -3.66
CA VAL A 210 5.97 -11.99 -5.04
C VAL A 210 7.29 -11.60 -5.71
N LEU A 211 8.27 -11.12 -4.93
CA LEU A 211 9.58 -10.68 -5.43
C LEU A 211 10.28 -11.67 -6.36
N PRO A 212 10.28 -13.01 -6.12
CA PRO A 212 10.92 -13.97 -7.02
C PRO A 212 10.38 -13.92 -8.46
N ALA A 213 9.08 -13.63 -8.65
CA ALA A 213 8.49 -13.51 -9.98
C ALA A 213 9.06 -12.31 -10.75
N PHE A 214 9.20 -11.17 -10.07
CA PHE A 214 9.77 -9.96 -10.67
C PHE A 214 11.26 -10.10 -10.94
N LEU A 215 11.99 -10.84 -10.10
CA LEU A 215 13.39 -11.19 -10.36
C LEU A 215 13.54 -12.09 -11.58
N SER A 216 12.67 -13.10 -11.72
CA SER A 216 12.65 -13.97 -12.90
C SER A 216 12.38 -13.17 -14.18
N ALA A 217 11.44 -12.23 -14.15
CA ALA A 217 11.17 -11.35 -15.29
C ALA A 217 12.36 -10.44 -15.61
N ALA A 218 13.02 -9.88 -14.59
CA ALA A 218 14.22 -9.06 -14.77
C ALA A 218 15.36 -9.85 -15.41
N GLN A 219 15.58 -11.09 -14.97
CA GLN A 219 16.61 -11.97 -15.52
C GLN A 219 16.38 -12.29 -17.00
N ALA A 220 15.13 -12.56 -17.39
CA ALA A 220 14.78 -12.79 -18.79
C ALA A 220 15.05 -11.57 -19.70
N TRP A 221 15.03 -10.36 -19.13
CA TRP A 221 15.30 -9.11 -19.85
C TRP A 221 16.73 -8.59 -19.71
N ALA A 222 17.49 -9.10 -18.74
CA ALA A 222 18.88 -8.74 -18.52
C ALA A 222 19.83 -9.41 -19.53
N GLU A 223 19.31 -10.28 -20.40
CA GLU A 223 20.05 -10.77 -21.56
C GLU A 223 20.43 -9.61 -22.52
N PRO A 224 21.59 -9.68 -23.20
CA PRO A 224 22.33 -8.52 -23.71
C PRO A 224 21.69 -7.79 -24.92
N VAL A 225 20.40 -8.04 -25.21
CA VAL A 225 19.69 -7.57 -26.41
C VAL A 225 18.93 -6.26 -26.16
N ALA A 226 18.71 -5.86 -24.91
CA ALA A 226 17.95 -4.64 -24.63
C ALA A 226 18.78 -3.38 -24.92
N PRO A 227 18.28 -2.46 -25.77
CA PRO A 227 18.97 -1.20 -26.04
C PRO A 227 19.12 -0.38 -24.74
N PRO A 228 20.26 0.31 -24.54
CA PRO A 228 20.46 1.17 -23.39
C PRO A 228 19.33 2.21 -23.29
N GLY A 229 18.69 2.30 -22.13
CA GLY A 229 17.60 3.24 -21.86
C GLY A 229 16.20 2.76 -22.23
N GLY A 230 16.02 1.50 -22.66
CA GLY A 230 14.69 0.92 -22.87
C GLY A 230 13.92 0.60 -21.59
N GLU A 231 12.60 0.39 -21.70
CA GLU A 231 11.71 -0.03 -20.61
C GLU A 231 12.22 -1.24 -19.79
N PRO A 232 12.87 -2.27 -20.38
CA PRO A 232 13.42 -3.37 -19.58
C PRO A 232 14.59 -2.94 -18.67
N ALA A 233 15.41 -2.00 -19.12
CA ALA A 233 16.48 -1.43 -18.29
C ALA A 233 15.87 -0.58 -17.17
N TYR A 234 14.85 0.23 -17.47
CA TYR A 234 14.12 1.01 -16.47
C TYR A 234 13.45 0.10 -15.43
N PHE A 235 12.85 -1.01 -15.85
CA PHE A 235 12.29 -2.02 -14.94
C PHE A 235 13.35 -2.57 -13.98
N CYS A 236 14.50 -3.00 -14.51
CA CYS A 236 15.60 -3.50 -13.68
C CYS A 236 16.10 -2.43 -12.70
N GLU A 237 16.22 -1.18 -13.15
CA GLU A 237 16.61 -0.06 -12.30
C GLU A 237 15.64 0.13 -11.12
N ARG A 238 14.32 0.08 -11.39
CA ARG A 238 13.26 0.17 -10.37
C ARG A 238 13.26 -1.02 -9.43
N LEU A 239 13.49 -2.23 -9.94
CA LEU A 239 13.56 -3.42 -9.09
C LEU A 239 14.74 -3.35 -8.11
N LEU A 240 15.94 -2.98 -8.60
CA LEU A 240 17.10 -2.82 -7.72
C LEU A 240 16.92 -1.66 -6.74
N SER A 241 16.25 -0.58 -7.17
CA SER A 241 15.94 0.53 -6.27
C SER A 241 15.01 0.11 -5.15
N LEU A 242 13.95 -0.63 -5.45
CA LEU A 242 13.05 -1.21 -4.46
C LEU A 242 13.81 -2.06 -3.43
N VAL A 243 14.69 -2.94 -3.91
CA VAL A 243 15.51 -3.82 -3.06
C VAL A 243 16.44 -3.01 -2.14
N LEU A 244 17.08 -1.97 -2.67
CA LEU A 244 17.98 -1.12 -1.90
C LEU A 244 17.24 -0.24 -0.88
N THR A 245 16.07 0.31 -1.25
CA THR A 245 15.22 1.10 -0.35
C THR A 245 14.74 0.27 0.83
N HIS A 246 14.39 -1.00 0.60
CA HIS A 246 13.88 -1.91 1.64
C HIS A 246 14.90 -2.99 2.03
N GLN A 247 16.20 -2.67 1.99
CA GLN A 247 17.30 -3.64 2.15
C GLN A 247 17.22 -4.46 3.46
N GLU A 248 16.77 -3.87 4.56
CA GLU A 248 16.67 -4.57 5.84
C GLU A 248 15.65 -5.71 5.78
N ARG A 249 14.56 -5.51 5.05
CA ARG A 249 13.52 -6.52 4.86
C ARG A 249 13.87 -7.50 3.75
N LEU A 250 14.33 -6.97 2.61
CA LEU A 250 14.51 -7.74 1.38
C LEU A 250 15.88 -8.39 1.21
N LEU A 251 16.87 -8.05 2.05
CA LEU A 251 18.22 -8.64 1.97
C LEU A 251 18.69 -9.27 3.27
N ALA A 252 18.44 -8.65 4.44
CA ALA A 252 19.00 -9.14 5.70
C ALA A 252 18.43 -10.52 6.12
N SER A 253 17.14 -10.74 5.87
CA SER A 253 16.43 -12.00 6.22
C SER A 253 16.01 -12.81 4.98
N ALA A 254 16.49 -12.46 3.79
CA ALA A 254 16.04 -13.08 2.56
C ALA A 254 16.50 -14.55 2.45
N PRO A 255 15.63 -15.46 1.99
CA PRO A 255 16.02 -16.83 1.69
C PRO A 255 17.19 -16.89 0.70
N GLU A 256 18.05 -17.90 0.83
CA GLU A 256 19.26 -18.03 0.00
C GLU A 256 18.94 -18.05 -1.51
N GLY A 257 17.81 -18.66 -1.90
CA GLY A 257 17.36 -18.64 -3.29
C GLY A 257 17.10 -17.23 -3.83
N VAL A 258 16.51 -16.34 -3.02
CA VAL A 258 16.25 -14.94 -3.40
C VAL A 258 17.55 -14.14 -3.45
N ARG A 259 18.44 -14.34 -2.47
CA ARG A 259 19.77 -13.71 -2.43
C ARG A 259 20.61 -14.11 -3.65
N SER A 260 20.63 -15.40 -3.99
CA SER A 260 21.31 -15.93 -5.15
C SER A 260 20.74 -15.36 -6.46
N ALA A 261 19.41 -15.29 -6.59
CA ALA A 261 18.76 -14.69 -7.76
C ALA A 261 19.08 -13.19 -7.92
N LEU A 262 19.08 -12.44 -6.81
CA LEU A 262 19.47 -11.02 -6.78
C LEU A 262 20.93 -10.82 -7.15
N ARG A 263 21.83 -11.65 -6.61
CA ARG A 263 23.25 -11.65 -6.97
C ARG A 263 23.45 -11.94 -8.46
N ALA A 264 22.79 -12.97 -9.00
CA ALA A 264 22.89 -13.33 -10.41
C ALA A 264 22.41 -12.19 -11.33
N LEU A 265 21.27 -11.57 -11.02
CA LEU A 265 20.76 -10.41 -11.74
C LEU A 265 21.71 -9.21 -11.63
N ALA A 266 22.26 -8.92 -10.45
CA ALA A 266 23.18 -7.81 -10.29
C ALA A 266 24.50 -8.04 -11.06
N ARG A 267 25.02 -9.27 -11.09
CA ARG A 267 26.20 -9.63 -11.89
C ARG A 267 25.99 -9.41 -13.39
N SER A 268 24.80 -9.70 -13.93
CA SER A 268 24.51 -9.44 -15.35
C SER A 268 24.39 -7.94 -15.64
N LEU A 269 23.74 -7.19 -14.74
CA LEU A 269 23.50 -5.75 -14.92
C LEU A 269 24.74 -4.87 -14.75
N VAL A 270 25.73 -5.30 -13.95
CA VAL A 270 27.04 -4.62 -13.85
C VAL A 270 27.76 -4.55 -15.20
N GLN A 271 27.56 -5.56 -16.04
CA GLN A 271 28.17 -5.65 -17.36
C GLN A 271 27.36 -4.90 -18.44
N GLY A 272 26.15 -4.45 -18.09
CA GLY A 272 25.21 -3.85 -19.02
C GLY A 272 25.52 -2.39 -19.37
N ALA A 273 24.91 -1.91 -20.45
CA ALA A 273 25.14 -0.55 -20.98
C ALA A 273 24.46 0.57 -20.16
N SER A 274 23.50 0.26 -19.29
CA SER A 274 22.82 1.26 -18.45
C SER A 274 23.60 1.55 -17.18
N MET A 275 24.21 2.73 -17.09
CA MET A 275 24.94 3.18 -15.89
C MET A 275 24.03 3.20 -14.64
N GLY A 276 22.76 3.59 -14.79
CA GLY A 276 21.79 3.60 -13.69
C GLY A 276 21.54 2.21 -13.10
N CYS A 277 21.50 1.19 -13.96
CA CYS A 277 21.42 -0.21 -13.54
C CYS A 277 22.74 -0.67 -12.92
N ALA A 278 23.87 -0.39 -13.57
CA ALA A 278 25.19 -0.84 -13.15
C ALA A 278 25.56 -0.32 -11.74
N LEU A 279 25.27 0.95 -11.44
CA LEU A 279 25.48 1.54 -10.12
C LEU A 279 24.67 0.84 -9.02
N ARG A 280 23.39 0.60 -9.28
CA ARG A 280 22.51 -0.08 -8.30
C ARG A 280 22.86 -1.56 -8.17
N ALA A 281 23.28 -2.19 -9.26
CA ALA A 281 23.73 -3.57 -9.26
C ALA A 281 24.99 -3.72 -8.40
N ALA A 282 25.96 -2.80 -8.53
CA ALA A 282 27.13 -2.76 -7.64
C ALA A 282 26.74 -2.60 -6.16
N ALA A 283 25.77 -1.73 -5.87
CA ALA A 283 25.25 -1.55 -4.50
C ALA A 283 24.54 -2.82 -3.98
N VAL A 284 23.81 -3.56 -4.82
CA VAL A 284 23.20 -4.84 -4.44
C VAL A 284 24.28 -5.91 -4.22
N LEU A 285 25.30 -5.99 -5.07
CA LEU A 285 26.41 -6.94 -4.89
C LEU A 285 27.16 -6.71 -3.59
N LYS A 286 27.38 -5.46 -3.16
CA LYS A 286 27.93 -5.17 -1.84
C LYS A 286 27.19 -5.91 -0.71
N LEU A 287 25.87 -6.05 -0.81
CA LEU A 287 25.02 -6.63 0.23
C LEU A 287 24.79 -8.15 0.04
N ALA A 288 24.44 -8.56 -1.17
CA ALA A 288 24.05 -9.95 -1.50
C ALA A 288 25.18 -10.79 -2.12
N GLY A 289 26.28 -10.15 -2.55
CA GLY A 289 27.39 -10.80 -3.24
C GLY A 289 28.39 -11.48 -2.32
N THR A 290 29.32 -12.21 -2.96
CA THR A 290 30.41 -12.96 -2.35
C THR A 290 31.78 -12.37 -2.76
N PRO A 291 32.89 -12.75 -2.11
CA PRO A 291 34.21 -12.18 -2.39
C PRO A 291 34.63 -12.25 -3.88
N GLU A 292 34.21 -13.28 -4.62
CA GLU A 292 34.51 -13.45 -6.05
C GLU A 292 33.86 -12.35 -6.93
N ASP A 293 32.81 -11.70 -6.45
CA ASP A 293 32.15 -10.61 -7.18
C ASP A 293 32.99 -9.32 -7.19
N ALA A 294 33.99 -9.19 -6.32
CA ALA A 294 34.87 -8.02 -6.29
C ALA A 294 35.65 -7.84 -7.60
N ALA A 295 36.16 -8.94 -8.18
CA ALA A 295 36.89 -8.92 -9.44
C ALA A 295 36.00 -8.44 -10.61
N LEU A 296 34.71 -8.78 -10.59
CA LEU A 296 33.75 -8.32 -11.59
C LEU A 296 33.58 -6.78 -11.51
N LEU A 297 33.48 -6.24 -10.30
CA LEU A 297 33.34 -4.80 -10.09
C LEU A 297 34.60 -4.03 -10.50
N ASP A 298 35.79 -4.57 -10.27
CA ASP A 298 37.03 -3.94 -10.73
C ASP A 298 37.09 -3.91 -12.27
N ALA A 299 36.74 -5.02 -12.93
CA ALA A 299 36.78 -5.16 -14.38
C ALA A 299 35.81 -4.22 -15.12
N HIS A 300 34.68 -3.89 -14.51
CA HIS A 300 33.65 -3.02 -15.08
C HIS A 300 33.54 -1.67 -14.37
N CYS A 301 34.60 -1.23 -13.69
CA CYS A 301 34.62 0.04 -12.98
C CYS A 301 34.46 1.22 -13.97
N PRO A 302 33.47 2.12 -13.79
CA PRO A 302 33.31 3.28 -14.66
C PRO A 302 34.50 4.23 -14.65
N GLU A 303 34.72 4.95 -15.75
CA GLU A 303 35.78 5.97 -15.84
C GLU A 303 35.49 7.20 -14.97
N ASP A 304 34.20 7.56 -14.83
CA ASP A 304 33.77 8.67 -13.97
C ASP A 304 34.13 8.39 -12.50
N ALA A 305 34.85 9.32 -11.88
CA ALA A 305 35.38 9.14 -10.53
C ALA A 305 34.28 8.95 -9.46
N THR A 306 33.13 9.61 -9.63
CA THR A 306 32.00 9.52 -8.69
C THR A 306 31.38 8.13 -8.76
N PHE A 307 31.14 7.63 -9.97
CA PHE A 307 30.57 6.31 -10.21
C PHE A 307 31.55 5.19 -9.86
N ALA A 308 32.84 5.36 -10.18
CA ALA A 308 33.91 4.45 -9.79
C ALA A 308 33.97 4.23 -8.28
N GLN A 309 33.70 5.28 -7.48
CA GLN A 309 33.70 5.17 -6.03
C GLN A 309 32.65 4.18 -5.51
N VAL A 310 31.48 4.09 -6.14
CA VAL A 310 30.44 3.11 -5.79
C VAL A 310 30.95 1.68 -5.99
N PHE A 311 31.57 1.43 -7.14
CA PHE A 311 32.15 0.13 -7.50
C PHE A 311 33.30 -0.27 -6.57
N ARG A 312 34.26 0.64 -6.35
CA ARG A 312 35.41 0.41 -5.47
C ARG A 312 34.98 0.15 -4.03
N ASN A 313 34.00 0.90 -3.53
CA ASN A 313 33.43 0.67 -2.20
C ASN A 313 32.78 -0.70 -2.07
N ALA A 314 31.98 -1.11 -3.07
CA ALA A 314 31.35 -2.42 -3.11
C ALA A 314 32.40 -3.55 -3.16
N ALA A 315 33.40 -3.44 -4.05
CA ALA A 315 34.48 -4.41 -4.18
C ALA A 315 35.30 -4.55 -2.89
N ARG A 316 35.63 -3.42 -2.22
CA ARG A 316 36.32 -3.43 -0.93
C ARG A 316 35.54 -4.21 0.13
N ILE A 317 34.25 -3.89 0.30
CA ILE A 317 33.40 -4.56 1.30
C ILE A 317 33.26 -6.05 1.00
N LEU A 318 33.18 -6.45 -0.26
CA LEU A 318 33.14 -7.87 -0.64
C LEU A 318 34.43 -8.62 -0.26
N ARG A 319 35.60 -7.99 -0.38
CA ARG A 319 36.87 -8.57 0.09
C ARG A 319 36.97 -8.61 1.61
N GLU A 320 36.27 -7.73 2.33
CA GLU A 320 36.25 -7.71 3.80
C GLU A 320 35.31 -8.78 4.41
N LYS A 321 34.45 -9.44 3.62
CA LYS A 321 33.54 -10.51 4.08
C LYS A 321 34.23 -11.87 4.34
N HIS A 322 35.55 -11.90 4.51
CA HIS A 322 36.32 -13.10 4.83
C HIS A 322 36.15 -13.52 6.29
#